data_AF-A0A102K3C7-F1
#
_entry.id   AF-A0A102K3C7-F1
#
_cell.length_a   1.000
_cell.length_b   1.000
_cell.length_c   1.000
_cell.angle_alpha   90.00
_cell.angle_beta   90.00
_cell.angle_gamma   90.00
#
_symmetry.space_group_name_H-M   'P 1'
#
loop_
_entity.id
_entity.type
_entity.pdbx_description
1 polymer ?
#
loop_
_entity_poly.entity_id
_entity_poly.type
_entity_poly.pdbx_seq_one_letter_code
_entity_poly.pdbx_strand_id
1 'polypeptide(L)'
;MLRSLGSRLAQARQAIDPARLDQILAQPHLSEYEPRQVVHGLERCEAARHRYQQRLLARTILQDHHYECDAMAADCDEIFAAIAGENPVASAVPLPRVDFRTISPDAFYENYVRRPHPVVIENVGHDASSYHLDALVERYGDDIVPMMRIDTGENYEGPLAELLEGKSYLANSDRLFVDHPELEENLYSSSFAPYTKMTRISSQLFISNGGAGSPSHFGKIANTFYQLEGVKVWSLVDPAFLYLVYPLLLPGDAVTALHWQDESDHERCPLFRFCPRYEAVLQPGDVLWNPYYWFHSVKNRTKRSVAVADRWFGVPGKDFLSPAPLYDFASTLCPQSVDVDTYVQWMQIQQSVTKRKIPWYERVSHGRRYRAFDSAYNAAAFGLQPPDLSRGVFNHD
;
A
#
# COMPACT_ATOMS: atom_id res chain seq x y z
N MET A 1 -19.90 24.35 -0.31
CA MET A 1 -19.15 23.18 -0.81
C MET A 1 -19.53 21.85 -0.14
N LEU A 2 -19.92 21.80 1.14
CA LEU A 2 -20.41 20.55 1.79
C LEU A 2 -21.70 19.96 1.15
N ARG A 3 -22.59 20.79 0.60
CA ARG A 3 -23.81 20.32 -0.09
C ARG A 3 -23.55 19.60 -1.43
N SER A 4 -22.41 19.87 -2.10
CA SER A 4 -22.08 19.24 -3.39
C SER A 4 -21.36 17.88 -3.25
N LEU A 5 -20.79 17.60 -2.07
CA LEU A 5 -20.21 16.29 -1.76
C LEU A 5 -21.32 15.28 -1.44
N GLY A 6 -22.29 15.69 -0.61
CA GLY A 6 -23.47 14.88 -0.29
C GLY A 6 -24.30 14.51 -1.52
N SER A 7 -24.41 15.40 -2.52
CA SER A 7 -25.14 15.11 -3.76
C SER A 7 -24.40 14.14 -4.69
N ARG A 8 -23.06 14.20 -4.74
CA ARG A 8 -22.23 13.27 -5.54
C ARG A 8 -22.14 11.89 -4.89
N LEU A 9 -22.07 11.85 -3.55
CA LEU A 9 -22.17 10.61 -2.78
C LEU A 9 -23.56 9.98 -2.90
N ALA A 10 -24.63 10.78 -2.84
CA ALA A 10 -25.99 10.30 -3.09
C ALA A 10 -26.15 9.79 -4.54
N GLN A 11 -25.53 10.44 -5.53
CA GLN A 11 -25.50 9.97 -6.91
C GLN A 11 -24.69 8.68 -7.09
N ALA A 12 -23.54 8.52 -6.44
CA ALA A 12 -22.79 7.26 -6.45
C ALA A 12 -23.57 6.11 -5.79
N ARG A 13 -24.25 6.41 -4.66
CA ARG A 13 -25.17 5.49 -3.98
C ARG A 13 -26.39 5.12 -4.82
N GLN A 14 -26.89 6.03 -5.67
CA GLN A 14 -27.96 5.74 -6.64
C GLN A 14 -27.45 5.04 -7.90
N ALA A 15 -26.20 5.25 -8.30
CA ALA A 15 -25.60 4.65 -9.49
C ALA A 15 -25.28 3.16 -9.31
N ILE A 16 -25.14 2.72 -8.06
CA ILE A 16 -24.89 1.32 -7.72
C ILE A 16 -26.16 0.77 -7.09
N ASP A 17 -27.11 0.44 -7.96
CA ASP A 17 -28.30 -0.34 -7.62
C ASP A 17 -27.87 -1.61 -6.86
N PRO A 18 -28.45 -1.92 -5.68
CA PRO A 18 -28.20 -3.17 -4.96
C PRO A 18 -28.23 -4.41 -5.84
N ALA A 19 -29.15 -4.50 -6.82
CA ALA A 19 -29.19 -5.63 -7.74
C ALA A 19 -27.98 -5.71 -8.69
N ARG A 20 -27.40 -4.55 -9.04
CA ARG A 20 -26.18 -4.46 -9.85
C ARG A 20 -24.93 -4.73 -9.01
N LEU A 21 -24.92 -4.33 -7.74
CA LEU A 21 -23.90 -4.75 -6.78
C LEU A 21 -23.93 -6.28 -6.63
N ASP A 22 -25.09 -6.89 -6.42
CA ASP A 22 -25.22 -8.35 -6.33
C ASP A 22 -24.71 -9.07 -7.58
N GLN A 23 -24.96 -8.54 -8.78
CA GLN A 23 -24.42 -9.08 -10.04
C GLN A 23 -22.90 -9.01 -10.14
N ILE A 24 -22.31 -7.91 -9.68
CA ILE A 24 -20.85 -7.71 -9.61
C ILE A 24 -20.25 -8.70 -8.61
N LEU A 25 -20.86 -8.79 -7.43
CA LEU A 25 -20.43 -9.64 -6.32
C LEU A 25 -20.58 -11.13 -6.64
N ALA A 26 -21.49 -11.49 -7.56
CA ALA A 26 -21.74 -12.85 -8.04
C ALA A 26 -20.77 -13.30 -9.15
N GLN A 27 -19.92 -12.41 -9.68
CA GLN A 27 -18.90 -12.84 -10.64
C GLN A 27 -17.84 -13.70 -9.93
N PRO A 28 -17.46 -14.86 -10.49
CA PRO A 28 -16.42 -15.70 -9.92
C PRO A 28 -15.15 -14.89 -9.73
N HIS A 29 -14.46 -15.10 -8.61
CA HIS A 29 -13.15 -14.49 -8.35
C HIS A 29 -12.21 -14.83 -9.51
N LEU A 30 -11.96 -13.85 -10.38
CA LEU A 30 -11.01 -14.00 -11.49
C LEU A 30 -9.59 -13.90 -10.95
N SER A 31 -9.03 -14.99 -10.44
CA SER A 31 -7.58 -15.13 -10.45
C SER A 31 -7.13 -16.59 -10.53
N GLU A 32 -6.31 -16.89 -11.53
CA GLU A 32 -5.41 -18.06 -11.56
C GLU A 32 -4.24 -17.93 -10.56
N TYR A 33 -4.32 -16.96 -9.63
CA TYR A 33 -3.31 -16.71 -8.63
C TYR A 33 -3.46 -17.70 -7.46
N GLU A 34 -2.40 -18.46 -7.21
CA GLU A 34 -2.31 -19.35 -6.06
C GLU A 34 -1.31 -18.77 -5.04
N PRO A 35 -1.72 -18.57 -3.77
CA PRO A 35 -0.80 -18.11 -2.73
C PRO A 35 0.25 -19.18 -2.42
N ARG A 36 1.44 -18.74 -2.01
CA ARG A 36 2.57 -19.66 -1.72
C ARG A 36 2.53 -20.28 -0.32
N GLN A 37 1.76 -19.70 0.58
CA GLN A 37 1.47 -20.27 1.90
C GLN A 37 0.06 -20.82 1.91
N VAL A 38 -0.26 -21.69 2.87
CA VAL A 38 -1.55 -22.37 2.97
C VAL A 38 -2.14 -22.10 4.35
N VAL A 39 -3.47 -21.92 4.39
CA VAL A 39 -4.27 -21.98 5.61
C VAL A 39 -5.24 -23.15 5.41
N HIS A 40 -5.22 -24.11 6.32
CA HIS A 40 -6.07 -25.30 6.27
C HIS A 40 -7.52 -24.98 6.71
N GLY A 41 -8.50 -25.68 6.15
CA GLY A 41 -9.92 -25.52 6.50
C GLY A 41 -10.66 -24.42 5.75
N LEU A 42 -9.98 -23.66 4.86
CA LEU A 42 -10.57 -22.56 4.09
C LEU A 42 -11.64 -23.00 3.09
N GLU A 43 -11.61 -24.27 2.67
CA GLU A 43 -12.61 -24.90 1.82
C GLU A 43 -13.96 -25.04 2.52
N ARG A 44 -13.98 -25.16 3.86
CA ARG A 44 -15.21 -25.27 4.64
C ARG A 44 -15.90 -23.93 4.90
N CYS A 45 -15.19 -22.82 4.72
CA CYS A 45 -15.70 -21.47 4.91
C CYS A 45 -15.61 -20.63 3.63
N GLU A 46 -15.58 -21.26 2.45
CA GLU A 46 -15.49 -20.54 1.16
C GLU A 46 -16.64 -19.53 1.00
N ALA A 47 -17.87 -19.94 1.32
CA ALA A 47 -19.04 -19.07 1.27
C ALA A 47 -18.90 -17.86 2.21
N ALA A 48 -18.40 -18.05 3.43
CA ALA A 48 -18.17 -16.95 4.37
C ALA A 48 -17.07 -16.00 3.91
N ARG A 49 -15.96 -16.52 3.34
CA ARG A 49 -14.90 -15.69 2.76
C ARG A 49 -15.41 -14.84 1.60
N HIS A 50 -16.19 -15.43 0.71
CA HIS A 50 -16.79 -14.71 -0.42
C HIS A 50 -17.69 -13.59 0.10
N ARG A 51 -18.62 -13.91 1.01
CA ARG A 51 -19.49 -12.93 1.67
C ARG A 51 -18.74 -11.79 2.38
N TYR A 52 -17.68 -12.12 3.12
CA TYR A 52 -16.82 -11.12 3.77
C TYR A 52 -16.21 -10.15 2.76
N GLN A 53 -15.64 -10.68 1.68
CA GLN A 53 -15.03 -9.88 0.62
C GLN A 53 -16.06 -9.01 -0.09
N GLN A 54 -17.25 -9.56 -0.36
CA GLN A 54 -18.36 -8.82 -0.95
C GLN A 54 -18.81 -7.64 -0.07
N ARG A 55 -18.96 -7.87 1.23
CA ARG A 55 -19.29 -6.83 2.21
C ARG A 55 -18.21 -5.77 2.29
N LEU A 56 -16.95 -6.20 2.30
CA LEU A 56 -15.81 -5.29 2.32
C LEU A 56 -15.83 -4.35 1.10
N LEU A 57 -16.09 -4.89 -0.11
CA LEU A 57 -16.26 -4.09 -1.31
C LEU A 57 -17.47 -3.14 -1.23
N ALA A 58 -18.62 -3.65 -0.76
CA ALA A 58 -19.82 -2.84 -0.58
C ALA A 58 -19.57 -1.65 0.35
N ARG A 59 -18.84 -1.85 1.46
CA ARG A 59 -18.45 -0.78 2.38
C ARG A 59 -17.61 0.30 1.72
N THR A 60 -16.67 -0.09 0.85
CA THR A 60 -15.86 0.87 0.07
C THR A 60 -16.72 1.68 -0.88
N ILE A 61 -17.55 0.99 -1.64
CA ILE A 61 -18.41 1.57 -2.66
C ILE A 61 -19.42 2.55 -2.05
N LEU A 62 -20.08 2.13 -0.96
CA LEU A 62 -21.11 2.92 -0.28
C LEU A 62 -20.51 4.06 0.55
N GLN A 63 -19.20 4.02 0.76
CA GLN A 63 -18.51 4.84 1.74
C GLN A 63 -19.21 4.76 3.10
N ASP A 64 -19.46 3.53 3.56
CA ASP A 64 -20.05 3.24 4.85
C ASP A 64 -19.36 2.01 5.47
N HIS A 65 -18.49 2.24 6.44
CA HIS A 65 -17.77 1.15 7.12
C HIS A 65 -18.64 0.36 8.11
N HIS A 66 -19.81 0.87 8.48
CA HIS A 66 -20.76 0.20 9.36
C HIS A 66 -21.77 -0.65 8.59
N TYR A 67 -21.80 -0.54 7.26
CA TYR A 67 -22.69 -1.34 6.42
C TYR A 67 -22.50 -2.83 6.70
N GLU A 68 -23.56 -3.47 7.19
CA GLU A 68 -23.58 -4.88 7.60
C GLU A 68 -22.45 -5.25 8.58
N CYS A 69 -22.19 -4.42 9.59
CA CYS A 69 -21.19 -4.69 10.64
C CYS A 69 -21.36 -6.06 11.30
N ASP A 70 -22.59 -6.37 11.71
CA ASP A 70 -22.89 -7.59 12.46
C ASP A 70 -22.79 -8.83 11.57
N ALA A 71 -23.20 -8.73 10.30
CA ALA A 71 -23.10 -9.83 9.36
C ALA A 71 -21.64 -10.13 8.96
N MET A 72 -20.81 -9.09 8.78
CA MET A 72 -19.38 -9.28 8.54
C MET A 72 -18.66 -9.86 9.75
N ALA A 73 -19.10 -9.53 10.98
CA ALA A 73 -18.60 -10.16 12.19
C ALA A 73 -18.98 -11.66 12.23
N ALA A 74 -20.22 -12.00 11.89
CA ALA A 74 -20.65 -13.40 11.77
C ALA A 74 -19.85 -14.18 10.71
N ASP A 75 -19.51 -13.55 9.57
CA ASP A 75 -18.61 -14.18 8.57
C ASP A 75 -17.22 -14.43 9.17
N CYS A 76 -16.68 -13.49 9.97
CA CYS A 76 -15.40 -13.70 10.67
C CYS A 76 -15.46 -14.88 11.64
N ASP A 77 -16.57 -15.03 12.37
CA ASP A 77 -16.76 -16.12 13.33
C ASP A 77 -16.84 -17.48 12.62
N GLU A 78 -17.53 -17.56 11.48
CA GLU A 78 -17.60 -18.78 10.66
C GLU A 78 -16.21 -19.15 10.11
N ILE A 79 -15.46 -18.17 9.59
CA ILE A 79 -14.08 -18.39 9.13
C ILE A 79 -13.20 -18.85 10.30
N PHE A 80 -13.32 -18.21 11.47
CA PHE A 80 -12.54 -18.57 12.65
C PHE A 80 -12.81 -20.01 13.07
N ALA A 81 -14.09 -20.40 13.17
CA ALA A 81 -14.49 -21.75 13.53
C ALA A 81 -13.93 -22.81 12.55
N ALA A 82 -13.82 -22.47 11.27
CA ALA A 82 -13.30 -23.37 10.25
C ALA A 82 -11.77 -23.56 10.33
N ILE A 83 -11.00 -22.52 10.72
CA ILE A 83 -9.53 -22.56 10.63
C ILE A 83 -8.83 -22.75 11.99
N ALA A 84 -9.44 -22.35 13.11
CA ALA A 84 -8.75 -22.25 14.40
C ALA A 84 -8.26 -23.60 14.95
N GLY A 85 -8.94 -24.70 14.63
CA GLY A 85 -8.55 -26.05 15.04
C GLY A 85 -7.57 -26.74 14.10
N GLU A 86 -7.31 -26.18 12.92
CA GLU A 86 -6.48 -26.82 11.88
C GLU A 86 -5.14 -26.13 11.67
N ASN A 87 -5.00 -24.90 12.16
CA ASN A 87 -3.83 -24.08 11.93
C ASN A 87 -3.17 -23.71 13.26
N PRO A 88 -1.84 -23.86 13.37
CA PRO A 88 -1.12 -23.27 14.49
C PRO A 88 -1.20 -21.74 14.40
N VAL A 89 -0.89 -21.05 15.51
CA VAL A 89 -0.63 -19.61 15.46
C VAL A 89 0.49 -19.36 14.44
N ALA A 90 0.19 -18.53 13.44
CA ALA A 90 1.09 -18.25 12.35
C ALA A 90 2.31 -17.47 12.85
N SER A 91 3.49 -17.92 12.44
CA SER A 91 4.75 -17.21 12.61
C SER A 91 5.19 -16.63 11.27
N ALA A 92 5.92 -15.51 11.31
CA ALA A 92 6.46 -14.93 10.10
C ALA A 92 7.61 -15.80 9.56
N VAL A 93 7.63 -16.05 8.26
CA VAL A 93 8.73 -16.74 7.57
C VAL A 93 9.59 -15.73 6.80
N PRO A 94 10.89 -15.97 6.60
CA PRO A 94 11.71 -15.06 5.81
C PRO A 94 11.25 -14.98 4.35
N LEU A 95 11.29 -13.78 3.75
CA LEU A 95 11.15 -13.63 2.31
C LEU A 95 12.30 -14.34 1.56
N PRO A 96 12.04 -14.86 0.34
CA PRO A 96 13.10 -15.32 -0.52
C PRO A 96 14.09 -14.19 -0.83
N ARG A 97 15.34 -14.57 -1.04
CA ARG A 97 16.43 -13.67 -1.44
C ARG A 97 17.04 -14.15 -2.75
N VAL A 98 17.36 -13.24 -3.67
CA VAL A 98 17.99 -13.53 -4.96
C VAL A 98 19.18 -12.61 -5.20
N ASP A 99 20.20 -13.12 -5.88
CA ASP A 99 21.38 -12.33 -6.27
C ASP A 99 21.17 -11.71 -7.65
N PHE A 100 21.15 -10.38 -7.71
CA PHE A 100 20.95 -9.59 -8.93
C PHE A 100 21.96 -9.94 -10.04
N ARG A 101 23.18 -10.38 -9.67
CA ARG A 101 24.25 -10.72 -10.62
C ARG A 101 23.98 -12.02 -11.38
N THR A 102 23.07 -12.85 -10.88
CA THR A 102 22.85 -14.22 -11.38
C THR A 102 21.41 -14.48 -11.82
N ILE A 103 20.43 -13.78 -11.26
CA ILE A 103 19.03 -13.91 -11.66
C ILE A 103 18.82 -13.28 -13.05
N SER A 104 18.22 -14.02 -13.98
CA SER A 104 17.90 -13.47 -15.30
C SER A 104 16.60 -12.65 -15.25
N PRO A 105 16.43 -11.66 -16.15
CA PRO A 105 15.19 -10.89 -16.26
C PRO A 105 13.94 -11.76 -16.41
N ASP A 106 13.98 -12.80 -17.26
CA ASP A 106 12.83 -13.69 -17.46
C ASP A 106 12.53 -14.56 -16.23
N ALA A 107 13.57 -15.09 -15.57
CA ALA A 107 13.36 -15.86 -14.34
C ALA A 107 12.78 -14.98 -13.23
N PHE A 108 13.22 -13.73 -13.10
CA PHE A 108 12.65 -12.79 -12.16
C PHE A 108 11.19 -12.48 -12.48
N TYR A 109 10.89 -12.14 -13.74
CA TYR A 109 9.55 -11.81 -14.20
C TYR A 109 8.57 -12.97 -13.92
N GLU A 110 8.91 -14.18 -14.36
CA GLU A 110 8.03 -15.35 -14.19
C GLU A 110 7.77 -15.68 -12.72
N ASN A 111 8.78 -15.53 -11.86
CA ASN A 111 8.69 -15.93 -10.46
C ASN A 111 8.18 -14.83 -9.54
N TYR A 112 8.31 -13.55 -9.84
CA TYR A 112 8.01 -12.50 -8.84
C TYR A 112 7.08 -11.39 -9.37
N VAL A 113 6.98 -11.26 -10.69
CA VAL A 113 6.19 -10.20 -11.33
C VAL A 113 4.90 -10.78 -11.90
N ARG A 114 5.01 -11.72 -12.86
CA ARG A 114 3.85 -12.36 -13.49
C ARG A 114 2.97 -13.08 -12.46
N ARG A 115 3.62 -13.71 -11.47
CA ARG A 115 3.00 -14.26 -10.26
C ARG A 115 3.46 -13.42 -9.08
N PRO A 116 2.71 -12.35 -8.73
CA PRO A 116 3.12 -11.38 -7.73
C PRO A 116 3.61 -12.01 -6.43
N HIS A 117 4.91 -11.90 -6.15
CA HIS A 117 5.48 -12.34 -4.89
C HIS A 117 6.69 -11.47 -4.49
N PRO A 118 6.76 -10.96 -3.26
CA PRO A 118 7.87 -10.15 -2.81
C PRO A 118 9.16 -10.97 -2.73
N VAL A 119 10.28 -10.29 -2.97
CA VAL A 119 11.60 -10.90 -2.92
C VAL A 119 12.64 -9.84 -2.57
N VAL A 120 13.62 -10.20 -1.75
CA VAL A 120 14.78 -9.34 -1.53
C VAL A 120 15.83 -9.63 -2.60
N ILE A 121 16.38 -8.57 -3.16
CA ILE A 121 17.32 -8.56 -4.26
C ILE A 121 18.63 -8.01 -3.70
N GLU A 122 19.66 -8.85 -3.72
CA GLU A 122 20.99 -8.54 -3.18
C GLU A 122 21.96 -8.22 -4.32
N ASN A 123 23.06 -7.53 -3.99
CA ASN A 123 24.17 -7.26 -4.90
C ASN A 123 23.78 -6.48 -6.17
N VAL A 124 22.85 -5.52 -6.05
CA VAL A 124 22.43 -4.66 -7.17
C VAL A 124 23.55 -3.71 -7.64
N GLY A 125 24.44 -3.30 -6.74
CA GLY A 125 25.60 -2.47 -7.07
C GLY A 125 25.32 -0.96 -7.14
N HIS A 126 24.16 -0.50 -6.65
CA HIS A 126 23.84 0.92 -6.53
C HIS A 126 24.69 1.61 -5.45
N ASP A 127 24.94 2.90 -5.62
CA ASP A 127 25.70 3.67 -4.64
C ASP A 127 24.79 4.12 -3.49
N ALA A 128 24.72 3.31 -2.44
CA ALA A 128 23.96 3.67 -1.24
C ALA A 128 24.55 4.87 -0.48
N SER A 129 25.86 5.10 -0.59
CA SER A 129 26.57 6.07 0.24
C SER A 129 26.27 7.52 -0.13
N SER A 130 26.06 7.82 -1.41
CA SER A 130 25.64 9.15 -1.86
C SER A 130 24.24 9.54 -1.35
N TYR A 131 23.43 8.57 -0.90
CA TYR A 131 22.11 8.78 -0.33
C TYR A 131 22.08 8.88 1.19
N HIS A 132 23.20 8.66 1.88
CA HIS A 132 23.21 8.86 3.32
C HIS A 132 22.72 10.27 3.66
N LEU A 133 21.98 10.41 4.76
CA LEU A 133 21.33 11.66 5.13
C LEU A 133 22.31 12.84 5.15
N ASP A 134 23.50 12.64 5.73
CA ASP A 134 24.52 13.69 5.81
C ASP A 134 25.00 14.12 4.41
N ALA A 135 25.16 13.16 3.47
CA ALA A 135 25.57 13.45 2.10
C ALA A 135 24.46 14.14 1.29
N LEU A 136 23.19 13.79 1.50
CA LEU A 136 22.05 14.48 0.90
C LEU A 136 21.93 15.91 1.42
N VAL A 137 22.09 16.13 2.73
CA VAL A 137 22.02 17.46 3.33
C VAL A 137 23.19 18.34 2.93
N GLU A 138 24.39 17.78 2.76
CA GLU A 138 25.55 18.53 2.24
C GLU A 138 25.28 19.13 0.85
N ARG A 139 24.58 18.40 -0.03
CA ARG A 139 24.30 18.83 -1.41
C ARG A 139 23.01 19.63 -1.55
N TYR A 140 21.97 19.25 -0.81
CA TYR A 140 20.60 19.69 -1.02
C TYR A 140 19.92 20.17 0.28
N GLY A 141 20.69 20.53 1.31
CA GLY A 141 20.17 20.89 2.62
C GLY A 141 19.17 22.06 2.62
N ASP A 142 19.33 23.00 1.68
CA ASP A 142 18.47 24.18 1.54
C ASP A 142 17.18 23.91 0.73
N ASP A 143 17.06 22.74 0.10
CA ASP A 143 15.89 22.39 -0.70
C ASP A 143 14.65 22.24 0.17
N ILE A 144 13.57 22.86 -0.27
CA ILE A 144 12.28 22.81 0.42
C ILE A 144 11.54 21.53 0.04
N VAL A 145 11.36 20.65 1.03
CA VAL A 145 10.75 19.34 0.87
C VAL A 145 9.55 19.16 1.81
N PRO A 146 8.54 18.37 1.41
CA PRO A 146 7.43 18.04 2.29
C PRO A 146 7.88 17.05 3.37
N MET A 147 7.52 17.34 4.62
CA MET A 147 7.87 16.56 5.80
C MET A 147 6.70 16.48 6.77
N MET A 148 6.75 15.48 7.65
CA MET A 148 5.82 15.32 8.77
C MET A 148 6.60 15.37 10.09
N ARG A 149 6.11 16.14 11.07
CA ARG A 149 6.65 16.11 12.44
C ARG A 149 6.29 14.77 13.10
N ILE A 150 7.25 14.09 13.70
CA ILE A 150 7.08 12.72 14.24
C ILE A 150 6.20 12.73 15.50
N ASP A 151 6.31 13.76 16.33
CA ASP A 151 5.59 13.89 17.60
C ASP A 151 4.14 14.36 17.43
N THR A 152 3.91 15.30 16.51
CA THR A 152 2.58 15.88 16.27
C THR A 152 1.85 15.31 15.08
N GLY A 153 2.55 14.66 14.13
CA GLY A 153 2.02 14.22 12.84
C GLY A 153 1.68 15.34 11.85
N GLU A 154 2.04 16.58 12.17
CA GLU A 154 1.75 17.73 11.34
C GLU A 154 2.62 17.73 10.09
N ASN A 155 1.98 17.83 8.93
CA ASN A 155 2.67 18.00 7.64
C ASN A 155 3.07 19.46 7.44
N TYR A 156 4.28 19.68 6.97
CA TYR A 156 4.83 21.00 6.67
C TYR A 156 5.85 20.92 5.53
N GLU A 157 6.27 22.06 5.01
CA GLU A 157 7.37 22.16 4.05
C GLU A 157 8.51 22.93 4.71
N GLY A 158 9.74 22.45 4.53
CA GLY A 158 10.93 23.09 5.09
C GLY A 158 12.22 22.57 4.47
N PRO A 159 13.37 23.15 4.83
CA PRO A 159 14.67 22.72 4.32
C PRO A 159 14.97 21.26 4.66
N LEU A 160 15.52 20.50 3.72
CA LEU A 160 15.93 19.10 3.92
C LEU A 160 16.84 18.93 5.15
N ALA A 161 17.69 19.92 5.42
CA ALA A 161 18.60 19.93 6.57
C ALA A 161 17.89 19.75 7.93
N GLU A 162 16.61 20.13 8.06
CA GLU A 162 15.84 19.92 9.30
C GLU A 162 15.72 18.44 9.70
N LEU A 163 15.85 17.51 8.75
CA LEU A 163 15.83 16.06 9.05
C LEU A 163 16.98 15.64 9.97
N LEU A 164 18.10 16.39 10.01
CA LEU A 164 19.19 16.13 10.95
C LEU A 164 18.76 16.27 12.42
N GLU A 165 17.73 17.05 12.72
CA GLU A 165 17.22 17.20 14.08
C GLU A 165 16.53 15.94 14.62
N GLY A 166 16.14 15.01 13.74
CA GLY A 166 15.50 13.75 14.15
C GLY A 166 14.05 13.89 14.62
N LYS A 167 13.42 15.04 14.38
CA LYS A 167 12.02 15.32 14.74
C LYS A 167 11.04 15.19 13.58
N SER A 168 11.55 15.04 12.36
CA SER A 168 10.76 15.02 11.14
C SER A 168 10.97 13.74 10.34
N TYR A 169 9.98 13.43 9.52
CA TYR A 169 9.97 12.30 8.61
C TYR A 169 9.59 12.80 7.22
N LEU A 170 10.43 12.52 6.23
CA LEU A 170 10.11 12.71 4.82
C LEU A 170 9.64 11.36 4.27
N ALA A 171 8.47 11.33 3.66
CA ALA A 171 7.87 10.11 3.12
C ALA A 171 7.17 10.38 1.80
N ASN A 172 7.26 9.42 0.87
CA ASN A 172 6.58 9.50 -0.44
C ASN A 172 6.89 10.78 -1.23
N SER A 173 8.08 11.37 -1.05
CA SER A 173 8.43 12.61 -1.75
C SER A 173 9.27 12.31 -2.99
N ASP A 174 8.76 12.75 -4.14
CA ASP A 174 9.50 12.79 -5.42
C ASP A 174 10.20 14.14 -5.64
N ARG A 175 10.00 15.11 -4.74
CA ARG A 175 10.45 16.50 -4.91
C ARG A 175 11.93 16.60 -5.27
N LEU A 176 12.78 15.92 -4.52
CA LEU A 176 14.23 15.95 -4.74
C LEU A 176 14.63 15.32 -6.08
N PHE A 177 13.92 14.29 -6.54
CA PHE A 177 14.18 13.68 -7.85
C PHE A 177 13.71 14.55 -9.01
N VAL A 178 12.64 15.32 -8.81
CA VAL A 178 12.16 16.28 -9.81
C VAL A 178 13.14 17.43 -9.96
N ASP A 179 13.65 17.95 -8.85
CA ASP A 179 14.59 19.08 -8.85
C ASP A 179 16.02 18.65 -9.25
N HIS A 180 16.43 17.43 -8.89
CA HIS A 180 17.77 16.87 -9.11
C HIS A 180 17.71 15.48 -9.77
N PRO A 181 17.45 15.43 -11.09
CA PRO A 181 17.24 14.17 -11.81
C PRO A 181 18.48 13.26 -11.87
N GLU A 182 19.68 13.79 -11.64
CA GLU A 182 20.92 13.00 -11.56
C GLU A 182 20.92 11.98 -10.41
N LEU A 183 20.05 12.16 -9.41
CA LEU A 183 19.82 11.14 -8.39
C LEU A 183 19.36 9.82 -9.02
N GLU A 184 18.53 9.82 -10.06
CA GLU A 184 18.03 8.54 -10.62
C GLU A 184 19.15 7.63 -11.17
N GLU A 185 20.26 8.22 -11.63
CA GLU A 185 21.39 7.47 -12.18
C GLU A 185 22.09 6.62 -11.10
N ASN A 186 22.19 7.14 -9.87
CA ASN A 186 22.91 6.48 -8.77
C ASN A 186 22.17 5.27 -8.18
N LEU A 187 20.86 5.16 -8.40
CA LEU A 187 20.03 4.04 -7.94
C LEU A 187 20.00 2.87 -8.91
N TYR A 188 20.53 3.04 -10.13
CA TYR A 188 20.43 2.05 -11.20
C TYR A 188 18.97 1.68 -11.51
N SER A 189 18.01 2.59 -11.26
CA SER A 189 16.57 2.35 -11.37
C SER A 189 16.14 1.79 -12.73
N SER A 190 16.75 2.27 -13.81
CA SER A 190 16.48 1.80 -15.18
C SER A 190 16.87 0.33 -15.41
N SER A 191 17.78 -0.23 -14.60
CA SER A 191 18.24 -1.62 -14.73
C SER A 191 17.15 -2.64 -14.41
N PHE A 192 16.10 -2.24 -13.69
CA PHE A 192 14.98 -3.13 -13.34
C PHE A 192 13.90 -3.22 -14.42
N ALA A 193 13.89 -2.33 -15.42
CA ALA A 193 12.84 -2.33 -16.45
C ALA A 193 12.73 -3.67 -17.23
N PRO A 194 13.84 -4.36 -17.61
CA PRO A 194 13.75 -5.68 -18.23
C PRO A 194 13.19 -6.77 -17.31
N TYR A 195 13.37 -6.62 -15.99
CA TYR A 195 12.95 -7.59 -14.98
C TYR A 195 11.46 -7.44 -14.66
N THR A 196 10.97 -6.20 -14.58
CA THR A 196 9.57 -5.91 -14.27
C THR A 196 8.67 -5.98 -15.50
N LYS A 197 9.20 -5.67 -16.70
CA LYS A 197 8.40 -5.49 -17.93
C LYS A 197 7.27 -4.45 -17.73
N MET A 198 7.47 -3.54 -16.77
CA MET A 198 6.54 -2.48 -16.35
C MET A 198 7.16 -1.10 -16.63
N THR A 199 6.31 -0.07 -16.61
CA THR A 199 6.76 1.31 -16.76
C THR A 199 7.11 1.89 -15.39
N ARG A 200 8.35 2.34 -15.19
CA ARG A 200 8.70 3.15 -14.02
C ARG A 200 8.06 4.53 -14.15
N ILE A 201 7.35 5.00 -13.11
CA ILE A 201 6.61 6.26 -13.15
C ILE A 201 7.18 7.35 -12.23
N SER A 202 7.86 6.98 -11.15
CA SER A 202 8.49 7.95 -10.24
C SER A 202 9.46 7.26 -9.29
N SER A 203 10.29 8.06 -8.63
CA SER A 203 11.19 7.68 -7.54
C SER A 203 10.79 8.50 -6.31
N GLN A 204 10.65 7.86 -5.14
CA GLN A 204 10.17 8.53 -3.93
C GLN A 204 11.09 8.26 -2.73
N LEU A 205 11.51 9.32 -2.03
CA LEU A 205 12.35 9.26 -0.84
C LEU A 205 11.54 8.98 0.44
N PHE A 206 12.21 8.25 1.33
CA PHE A 206 11.77 7.98 2.70
C PHE A 206 12.96 8.20 3.64
N ILE A 207 12.93 9.27 4.42
CA ILE A 207 14.03 9.65 5.31
C ILE A 207 13.50 9.88 6.70
N SER A 208 14.00 9.10 7.66
CA SER A 208 13.77 9.32 9.09
C SER A 208 15.08 9.41 9.84
N ASN A 209 15.18 10.33 10.80
CA ASN A 209 16.25 10.35 11.80
C ASN A 209 15.69 10.24 13.24
N GLY A 210 14.43 9.82 13.37
CA GLY A 210 13.72 9.62 14.63
C GLY A 210 13.09 8.24 14.80
N GLY A 211 13.32 7.31 13.86
CA GLY A 211 12.78 5.95 13.90
C GLY A 211 11.36 5.79 13.37
N ALA A 212 10.85 6.76 12.60
CA ALA A 212 9.51 6.71 12.01
C ALA A 212 9.37 5.54 11.01
N GLY A 213 8.37 4.69 11.22
CA GLY A 213 7.99 3.60 10.32
C GLY A 213 6.71 3.91 9.55
N SER A 214 6.21 2.91 8.82
CA SER A 214 4.92 2.99 8.11
C SER A 214 3.91 2.03 8.75
N PRO A 215 2.67 2.48 9.01
CA PRO A 215 1.61 1.59 9.48
C PRO A 215 1.28 0.55 8.40
N SER A 216 0.50 -0.45 8.79
CA SER A 216 0.20 -1.59 7.96
C SER A 216 -0.79 -1.18 6.84
N HIS A 217 -0.39 -1.32 5.57
CA HIS A 217 -1.18 -0.96 4.38
C HIS A 217 -0.78 -1.77 3.13
N PHE A 218 -1.57 -1.71 2.05
CA PHE A 218 -1.07 -1.95 0.70
C PHE A 218 -1.34 -0.75 -0.20
N GLY A 219 -0.59 -0.67 -1.30
CA GLY A 219 -0.87 0.24 -2.41
C GLY A 219 -1.14 -0.49 -3.72
N LYS A 220 -1.74 0.24 -4.66
CA LYS A 220 -2.07 -0.22 -6.03
C LYS A 220 -0.89 -0.09 -7.02
N ILE A 221 0.35 0.05 -6.54
CA ILE A 221 1.51 0.22 -7.41
C ILE A 221 2.67 -0.61 -6.86
N ALA A 222 3.32 -1.39 -7.72
CA ALA A 222 4.51 -2.13 -7.33
C ALA A 222 5.68 -1.18 -7.06
N ASN A 223 6.60 -1.60 -6.20
CA ASN A 223 7.82 -0.84 -5.98
C ASN A 223 9.08 -1.71 -5.86
N THR A 224 10.19 -1.17 -6.38
CA THR A 224 11.53 -1.57 -5.95
C THR A 224 11.94 -0.61 -4.84
N PHE A 225 12.07 -1.13 -3.63
CA PHE A 225 12.38 -0.37 -2.42
C PHE A 225 13.85 -0.57 -2.05
N TYR A 226 14.67 0.45 -2.28
CA TYR A 226 16.10 0.48 -2.01
C TYR A 226 16.32 0.89 -0.56
N GLN A 227 16.95 0.02 0.22
CA GLN A 227 17.40 0.36 1.56
C GLN A 227 18.82 0.94 1.46
N LEU A 228 18.96 2.25 1.70
CA LEU A 228 20.19 2.99 1.40
C LEU A 228 20.99 3.30 2.68
N GLU A 229 20.29 3.66 3.75
CA GLU A 229 20.90 3.87 5.07
C GLU A 229 20.01 3.27 6.16
N GLY A 230 20.64 2.68 7.19
CA GLY A 230 19.95 2.08 8.32
C GLY A 230 19.32 0.72 7.99
N VAL A 231 18.50 0.21 8.91
CA VAL A 231 17.90 -1.13 8.82
C VAL A 231 16.38 -1.06 8.98
N LYS A 232 15.65 -1.61 8.01
CA LYS A 232 14.18 -1.72 8.04
C LYS A 232 13.73 -3.17 8.13
N VAL A 233 12.69 -3.43 8.92
CA VAL A 233 11.95 -4.68 8.93
C VAL A 233 10.65 -4.47 8.19
N TRP A 234 10.45 -5.26 7.16
CA TRP A 234 9.20 -5.38 6.43
C TRP A 234 8.51 -6.64 6.90
N SER A 235 7.27 -6.50 7.35
CA SER A 235 6.36 -7.63 7.47
C SER A 235 5.40 -7.55 6.28
N LEU A 236 5.07 -8.68 5.65
CA LEU A 236 4.20 -8.71 4.47
C LEU A 236 3.15 -9.84 4.56
N VAL A 237 1.97 -9.59 3.99
CA VAL A 237 0.85 -10.53 3.89
C VAL A 237 0.41 -10.63 2.44
N ASP A 238 0.23 -11.87 1.99
CA ASP A 238 -0.27 -12.18 0.66
C ASP A 238 -1.72 -11.65 0.49
N PRO A 239 -2.06 -10.98 -0.63
CA PRO A 239 -3.41 -10.49 -0.89
C PRO A 239 -4.51 -11.56 -0.76
N ALA A 240 -4.18 -12.84 -0.99
CA ALA A 240 -5.10 -13.95 -0.80
C ALA A 240 -5.57 -14.13 0.66
N PHE A 241 -4.86 -13.57 1.64
CA PHE A 241 -5.16 -13.67 3.07
C PHE A 241 -5.68 -12.37 3.68
N LEU A 242 -6.10 -11.40 2.87
CA LEU A 242 -6.52 -10.08 3.37
C LEU A 242 -7.67 -10.15 4.38
N TYR A 243 -8.60 -11.10 4.28
CA TYR A 243 -9.67 -11.25 5.26
C TYR A 243 -9.17 -11.63 6.68
N LEU A 244 -7.91 -12.07 6.81
CA LEU A 244 -7.28 -12.35 8.10
C LEU A 244 -6.64 -11.11 8.75
N VAL A 245 -6.50 -10.00 8.01
CA VAL A 245 -5.88 -8.75 8.52
C VAL A 245 -6.88 -7.61 8.74
N TYR A 246 -8.18 -7.90 8.66
CA TYR A 246 -9.26 -6.93 8.91
C TYR A 246 -9.07 -5.58 8.18
N PRO A 247 -8.90 -5.59 6.86
CA PRO A 247 -8.56 -4.41 6.10
C PRO A 247 -9.71 -3.42 6.10
N LEU A 248 -9.35 -2.15 6.11
CA LEU A 248 -10.17 -1.04 5.69
C LEU A 248 -9.78 -0.68 4.26
N LEU A 249 -10.76 -0.70 3.35
CA LEU A 249 -10.50 -0.32 1.97
C LEU A 249 -10.77 1.15 1.75
N LEU A 250 -9.81 1.77 1.11
CA LEU A 250 -9.83 3.15 0.67
C LEU A 250 -9.76 3.17 -0.87
N PRO A 251 -10.26 4.22 -1.54
CA PRO A 251 -10.08 4.35 -2.98
C PRO A 251 -8.60 4.36 -3.37
N GLY A 252 -8.10 3.26 -3.94
CA GLY A 252 -6.72 3.10 -4.39
C GLY A 252 -5.75 2.46 -3.38
N ASP A 253 -6.14 2.28 -2.12
CA ASP A 253 -5.29 1.75 -1.05
C ASP A 253 -6.10 0.88 -0.07
N ALA A 254 -5.42 0.10 0.76
CA ALA A 254 -6.03 -0.44 1.96
C ALA A 254 -5.12 -0.27 3.17
N VAL A 255 -5.74 -0.06 4.33
CA VAL A 255 -5.05 0.10 5.60
C VAL A 255 -5.65 -0.85 6.62
N THR A 256 -4.93 -1.12 7.70
CA THR A 256 -5.48 -1.84 8.85
C THR A 256 -4.99 -1.18 10.12
N ALA A 257 -5.84 -1.19 11.14
CA ALA A 257 -5.46 -0.73 12.46
C ALA A 257 -4.55 -1.72 13.19
N LEU A 258 -4.31 -2.90 12.60
CA LEU A 258 -3.43 -3.90 13.20
C LEU A 258 -1.98 -3.42 13.22
N HIS A 259 -1.45 -3.32 14.43
CA HIS A 259 -0.02 -3.31 14.66
C HIS A 259 0.41 -4.76 14.76
N TRP A 260 0.98 -5.29 13.68
CA TRP A 260 1.33 -6.72 13.53
C TRP A 260 2.33 -7.27 14.57
N GLN A 261 2.83 -6.41 15.45
CA GLN A 261 3.77 -6.71 16.53
C GLN A 261 3.16 -6.53 17.94
N ASP A 262 1.89 -6.14 18.06
CA ASP A 262 1.18 -5.99 19.34
C ASP A 262 0.30 -7.24 19.56
N GLU A 263 0.70 -8.09 20.51
CA GLU A 263 -0.08 -9.30 20.86
C GLU A 263 -1.50 -8.99 21.34
N SER A 264 -1.78 -7.76 21.82
CA SER A 264 -3.14 -7.37 22.20
C SER A 264 -4.09 -7.24 21.00
N ASP A 265 -3.55 -7.05 19.78
CA ASP A 265 -4.36 -7.07 18.57
C ASP A 265 -4.85 -8.49 18.24
N HIS A 266 -4.17 -9.54 18.73
CA HIS A 266 -4.62 -10.91 18.54
C HIS A 266 -5.92 -11.22 19.27
N GLU A 267 -6.27 -10.49 20.33
CA GLU A 267 -7.56 -10.65 21.04
C GLU A 267 -8.69 -9.94 20.31
N ARG A 268 -8.41 -8.78 19.72
CA ARG A 268 -9.41 -7.95 19.01
C ARG A 268 -9.66 -8.44 17.59
N CYS A 269 -8.66 -9.05 16.99
CA CYS A 269 -8.66 -9.52 15.61
C CYS A 269 -8.21 -10.99 15.56
N PRO A 270 -9.05 -11.91 16.05
CA PRO A 270 -8.68 -13.31 16.28
C PRO A 270 -8.23 -14.07 15.03
N LEU A 271 -8.75 -13.73 13.83
CA LEU A 271 -8.31 -14.33 12.58
C LEU A 271 -6.84 -14.03 12.25
N PHE A 272 -6.31 -12.89 12.71
CA PHE A 272 -4.93 -12.48 12.45
C PHE A 272 -3.90 -13.46 13.03
N ARG A 273 -4.28 -14.17 14.11
CA ARG A 273 -3.45 -15.22 14.72
C ARG A 273 -3.05 -16.30 13.73
N PHE A 274 -3.88 -16.57 12.73
CA PHE A 274 -3.66 -17.61 11.73
C PHE A 274 -3.22 -17.05 10.37
N CYS A 275 -3.01 -15.73 10.28
CA CYS A 275 -2.61 -15.07 9.03
C CYS A 275 -1.17 -15.45 8.66
N PRO A 276 -0.92 -16.11 7.52
CA PRO A 276 0.43 -16.36 7.03
C PRO A 276 1.14 -15.05 6.73
N ARG A 277 2.40 -14.94 7.19
CA ARG A 277 3.20 -13.71 7.10
C ARG A 277 4.59 -14.00 6.59
N TYR A 278 5.12 -13.04 5.85
CA TYR A 278 6.53 -12.96 5.50
C TYR A 278 7.21 -11.84 6.27
N GLU A 279 8.51 -11.97 6.50
CA GLU A 279 9.37 -10.93 7.06
C GLU A 279 10.64 -10.77 6.21
N ALA A 280 11.08 -9.54 6.02
CA ALA A 280 12.40 -9.21 5.52
C ALA A 280 13.07 -8.16 6.38
N VAL A 281 14.33 -8.40 6.73
CA VAL A 281 15.21 -7.39 7.31
C VAL A 281 16.10 -6.88 6.19
N LEU A 282 15.89 -5.64 5.78
CA LEU A 282 16.67 -5.00 4.71
C LEU A 282 17.87 -4.28 5.32
N GLN A 283 19.05 -4.60 4.80
CA GLN A 283 20.32 -3.92 5.10
C GLN A 283 20.62 -2.85 4.03
N PRO A 284 21.52 -1.90 4.30
CA PRO A 284 22.03 -1.01 3.25
C PRO A 284 22.55 -1.79 2.03
N GLY A 285 22.05 -1.45 0.84
CA GLY A 285 22.34 -2.13 -0.42
C GLY A 285 21.32 -3.20 -0.85
N ASP A 286 20.41 -3.62 0.05
CA ASP A 286 19.29 -4.50 -0.31
C ASP A 286 18.23 -3.73 -1.08
N VAL A 287 17.61 -4.39 -2.06
CA VAL A 287 16.40 -3.90 -2.73
C VAL A 287 15.25 -4.88 -2.50
N LEU A 288 14.09 -4.41 -2.04
CA LEU A 288 12.89 -5.23 -1.95
C LEU A 288 12.03 -4.99 -3.19
N TRP A 289 11.69 -6.06 -3.92
CA TRP A 289 10.54 -6.01 -4.82
C TRP A 289 9.28 -6.24 -4.02
N ASN A 290 8.41 -5.22 -3.96
CA ASN A 290 7.09 -5.29 -3.36
C ASN A 290 6.04 -5.14 -4.48
N PRO A 291 5.39 -6.23 -4.89
CA PRO A 291 4.43 -6.21 -5.98
C PRO A 291 3.07 -5.63 -5.56
N TYR A 292 2.16 -5.50 -6.53
CA TYR A 292 0.82 -4.97 -6.35
C TYR A 292 0.06 -5.65 -5.20
N TYR A 293 -0.65 -4.84 -4.40
CA TYR A 293 -1.58 -5.27 -3.34
C TYR A 293 -0.99 -6.01 -2.15
N TRP A 294 0.31 -6.33 -2.15
CA TRP A 294 0.93 -6.98 -1.01
C TRP A 294 0.88 -6.06 0.20
N PHE A 295 0.16 -6.53 1.22
CA PHE A 295 -0.03 -5.77 2.44
C PHE A 295 1.26 -5.82 3.23
N HIS A 296 1.70 -4.67 3.76
CA HIS A 296 2.98 -4.57 4.40
C HIS A 296 2.97 -3.55 5.54
N SER A 297 3.86 -3.79 6.50
CA SER A 297 4.13 -2.91 7.64
C SER A 297 5.65 -2.74 7.75
N VAL A 298 6.10 -1.51 8.01
CA VAL A 298 7.53 -1.18 7.98
C VAL A 298 7.97 -0.57 9.29
N LYS A 299 8.98 -1.19 9.92
CA LYS A 299 9.59 -0.72 11.16
C LYS A 299 11.07 -0.45 10.95
N ASN A 300 11.55 0.72 11.36
CA ASN A 300 12.98 0.96 11.38
C ASN A 300 13.58 0.35 12.66
N ARG A 301 14.65 -0.45 12.54
CA ARG A 301 15.47 -0.86 13.69
C ARG A 301 16.45 0.23 14.10
N THR A 302 16.86 1.06 13.15
CA THR A 302 17.71 2.23 13.38
C THR A 302 16.87 3.50 13.46
N LYS A 303 17.30 4.49 14.25
CA LYS A 303 16.63 5.80 14.28
C LYS A 303 16.79 6.52 12.94
N ARG A 304 18.01 6.48 12.40
CA ARG A 304 18.36 7.01 11.09
C ARG A 304 18.13 5.96 10.02
N SER A 305 17.39 6.32 8.98
CA SER A 305 17.22 5.50 7.79
C SER A 305 16.87 6.36 6.58
N VAL A 306 17.51 6.03 5.45
CA VAL A 306 17.20 6.56 4.12
C VAL A 306 16.83 5.38 3.24
N ALA A 307 15.75 5.55 2.49
CA ALA A 307 15.35 4.62 1.45
C ALA A 307 14.73 5.37 0.28
N VAL A 308 14.76 4.73 -0.88
CA VAL A 308 14.05 5.18 -2.08
C VAL A 308 13.12 4.07 -2.51
N ALA A 309 11.98 4.42 -3.07
CA ALA A 309 11.10 3.46 -3.70
C ALA A 309 10.73 3.92 -5.10
N ASP A 310 11.18 3.19 -6.12
CA ASP A 310 10.69 3.40 -7.48
C ASP A 310 9.27 2.86 -7.58
N ARG A 311 8.40 3.55 -8.29
CA ARG A 311 7.02 3.15 -8.56
C ARG A 311 6.94 2.54 -9.94
N TRP A 312 6.37 1.34 -10.04
CA TRP A 312 6.23 0.57 -11.27
C TRP A 312 4.76 0.37 -11.61
N PHE A 313 4.37 0.87 -12.77
CA PHE A 313 3.03 0.71 -13.32
C PHE A 313 2.99 -0.47 -14.31
N GLY A 314 2.10 -1.42 -14.03
CA GLY A 314 1.71 -2.50 -14.94
C GLY A 314 0.20 -2.65 -14.99
N VAL A 315 -0.27 -3.35 -16.02
CA VAL A 315 -1.70 -3.63 -16.26
C VAL A 315 -2.04 -5.04 -15.76
N PRO A 316 -2.93 -5.17 -14.75
CA PRO A 316 -3.42 -6.48 -14.30
C PRO A 316 -4.01 -7.30 -15.45
N GLY A 317 -3.76 -8.61 -15.47
CA GLY A 317 -4.20 -9.54 -16.51
C GLY A 317 -3.37 -9.51 -17.80
N LYS A 318 -2.62 -8.43 -18.06
CA LYS A 318 -1.67 -8.33 -19.17
C LYS A 318 -0.24 -8.56 -18.71
N ASP A 319 0.20 -7.78 -17.73
CA ASP A 319 1.60 -7.75 -17.27
C ASP A 319 1.81 -8.63 -16.02
N PHE A 320 0.73 -8.95 -15.29
CA PHE A 320 0.76 -9.87 -14.15
C PHE A 320 -0.62 -10.47 -13.84
N LEU A 321 -0.65 -11.63 -13.18
CA LEU A 321 -1.88 -12.20 -12.62
C LEU A 321 -2.29 -11.40 -11.40
N SER A 322 -3.49 -10.81 -11.42
CA SER A 322 -3.95 -10.05 -10.26
C SER A 322 -4.10 -10.96 -9.04
N PRO A 323 -3.43 -10.65 -7.92
CA PRO A 323 -3.60 -11.38 -6.67
C PRO A 323 -4.84 -10.88 -5.91
N ALA A 324 -5.48 -9.82 -6.40
CA ALA A 324 -6.51 -9.06 -5.69
C ALA A 324 -7.59 -8.52 -6.67
N PRO A 325 -8.25 -9.38 -7.47
CA PRO A 325 -9.13 -8.95 -8.57
C PRO A 325 -10.35 -8.13 -8.11
N LEU A 326 -10.84 -8.39 -6.90
CA LEU A 326 -11.92 -7.59 -6.31
C LEU A 326 -11.48 -6.14 -6.06
N TYR A 327 -10.21 -5.93 -5.73
CA TYR A 327 -9.64 -4.61 -5.48
C TYR A 327 -9.33 -3.87 -6.77
N ASP A 328 -8.85 -4.58 -7.80
CA ASP A 328 -8.77 -4.03 -9.16
C ASP A 328 -10.13 -3.48 -9.55
N PHE A 329 -11.17 -4.30 -9.42
CA PHE A 329 -12.54 -3.91 -9.71
C PHE A 329 -13.00 -2.71 -8.86
N ALA A 330 -12.82 -2.74 -7.54
CA ALA A 330 -13.17 -1.64 -6.63
C ALA A 330 -12.53 -0.32 -7.07
N SER A 331 -11.25 -0.38 -7.43
CA SER A 331 -10.47 0.78 -7.85
C SER A 331 -10.95 1.39 -9.16
N THR A 332 -11.63 0.62 -10.02
CA THR A 332 -12.27 1.17 -11.24
C THR A 332 -13.55 1.93 -10.93
N LEU A 333 -14.28 1.52 -9.89
CA LEU A 333 -15.56 2.14 -9.51
C LEU A 333 -15.38 3.42 -8.69
N CYS A 334 -14.29 3.51 -7.93
CA CYS A 334 -13.95 4.66 -7.11
C CYS A 334 -12.71 5.38 -7.66
N PRO A 335 -12.81 6.14 -8.78
CA PRO A 335 -11.70 6.97 -9.24
C PRO A 335 -11.29 7.94 -8.12
N GLN A 336 -9.98 8.08 -7.91
CA GLN A 336 -9.30 8.77 -6.80
C GLN A 336 -9.65 10.26 -6.66
N SER A 337 -10.87 10.59 -6.25
CA SER A 337 -11.17 11.87 -5.64
C SER A 337 -11.67 11.64 -4.21
N VAL A 338 -10.76 11.22 -3.34
CA VAL A 338 -10.97 11.36 -1.90
C VAL A 338 -10.41 12.74 -1.55
N ASP A 339 -11.28 13.65 -1.16
CA ASP A 339 -10.81 14.91 -0.58
C ASP A 339 -10.21 14.61 0.80
N VAL A 340 -9.16 15.35 1.18
CA VAL A 340 -8.40 15.14 2.43
C VAL A 340 -9.32 15.08 3.65
N ASP A 341 -10.40 15.85 3.69
CA ASP A 341 -11.38 15.87 4.77
C ASP A 341 -12.13 14.53 4.91
N THR A 342 -12.31 13.82 3.79
CA THR A 342 -12.91 12.49 3.77
C THR A 342 -11.92 11.44 4.29
N TYR A 343 -10.65 11.49 3.88
CA TYR A 343 -9.58 10.64 4.43
C TYR A 343 -9.38 10.85 5.95
N VAL A 344 -9.47 12.11 6.39
CA VAL A 344 -9.47 12.58 7.78
C VAL A 344 -10.67 12.00 8.56
N GLN A 345 -11.90 12.13 8.06
CA GLN A 345 -13.09 11.52 8.67
C GLN A 345 -12.98 9.99 8.78
N TRP A 346 -12.39 9.32 7.78
CA TRP A 346 -12.18 7.87 7.81
C TRP A 346 -11.24 7.43 8.94
N MET A 347 -10.17 8.18 9.19
CA MET A 347 -9.25 7.93 10.29
C MET A 347 -9.85 8.25 11.67
N GLN A 348 -10.83 9.16 11.76
CA GLN A 348 -11.62 9.40 12.97
C GLN A 348 -12.58 8.24 13.29
N ILE A 349 -13.20 7.65 12.26
CA ILE A 349 -14.02 6.43 12.41
C ILE A 349 -13.15 5.25 12.88
N GLN A 350 -11.89 5.17 12.42
CA GLN A 350 -10.91 4.20 12.94
C GLN A 350 -10.61 4.37 14.44
N GLN A 351 -10.55 5.60 14.96
CA GLN A 351 -10.33 5.85 16.39
C GLN A 351 -11.55 5.46 17.24
N SER A 352 -12.77 5.67 16.74
CA SER A 352 -13.99 5.34 17.49
C SER A 352 -14.22 3.83 17.62
N VAL A 353 -13.83 3.05 16.60
CA VAL A 353 -13.92 1.58 16.60
C VAL A 353 -12.80 0.94 17.45
N THR A 354 -11.63 1.59 17.56
CA THR A 354 -10.46 1.00 18.22
C THR A 354 -10.22 1.46 19.66
N LYS A 355 -10.96 2.46 20.17
CA LYS A 355 -10.80 3.08 21.50
C LYS A 355 -9.38 3.59 21.82
N ARG A 356 -8.47 3.66 20.85
CA ARG A 356 -7.12 4.24 21.00
C ARG A 356 -7.08 5.62 20.34
N LYS A 357 -6.54 6.62 21.05
CA LYS A 357 -6.16 7.91 20.47
C LYS A 357 -4.86 7.73 19.68
N ILE A 358 -4.87 8.09 18.41
CA ILE A 358 -3.67 8.13 17.56
C ILE A 358 -3.07 9.55 17.71
N PRO A 359 -1.91 9.74 18.36
CA PRO A 359 -1.44 11.08 18.79
C PRO A 359 -1.09 12.05 17.65
N TRP A 360 -0.78 11.54 16.46
CA TRP A 360 -0.29 12.33 15.33
C TRP A 360 -1.39 13.13 14.60
N TYR A 361 -2.66 13.00 14.99
CA TYR A 361 -3.77 13.36 14.11
C TYR A 361 -4.59 14.60 14.55
N GLU A 362 -4.40 15.15 15.74
CA GLU A 362 -5.20 16.31 16.19
C GLU A 362 -4.97 17.62 15.37
N ARG A 363 -4.12 17.65 14.32
CA ARG A 363 -3.65 18.89 13.67
C ARG A 363 -3.46 18.89 12.14
N VAL A 364 -4.31 18.21 11.36
CA VAL A 364 -4.28 18.38 9.88
C VAL A 364 -5.16 19.56 9.46
N SER A 365 -4.55 20.56 8.82
CA SER A 365 -5.17 21.82 8.39
C SER A 365 -5.99 21.65 7.10
N HIS A 366 -7.02 22.49 6.97
CA HIS A 366 -8.05 22.42 5.93
C HIS A 366 -7.52 22.94 4.59
N GLY A 367 -7.89 22.30 3.47
CA GLY A 367 -8.06 23.01 2.19
C GLY A 367 -7.18 22.68 0.99
N ARG A 368 -6.59 21.48 0.84
CA ARG A 368 -5.95 21.08 -0.44
C ARG A 368 -6.59 19.82 -1.05
N ARG A 369 -6.85 19.87 -2.36
CA ARG A 369 -7.27 18.72 -3.19
C ARG A 369 -6.04 18.16 -3.91
N TYR A 370 -5.74 16.88 -3.74
CA TYR A 370 -4.80 16.18 -4.62
C TYR A 370 -5.61 15.53 -5.76
N ARG A 371 -5.20 15.75 -7.01
CA ARG A 371 -5.60 14.88 -8.13
C ARG A 371 -4.55 13.79 -8.22
N ALA A 372 -4.93 12.55 -7.96
CA ALA A 372 -4.03 11.43 -8.16
C ALA A 372 -4.15 10.91 -9.62
N PHE A 373 -2.98 10.58 -10.17
CA PHE A 373 -2.74 10.06 -11.51
C PHE A 373 -3.36 8.65 -11.65
N ASP A 374 -4.63 8.48 -12.03
CA ASP A 374 -5.14 7.11 -12.33
C ASP A 374 -6.43 7.01 -13.17
N SER A 375 -7.15 8.10 -13.44
CA SER A 375 -8.48 7.96 -14.07
C SER A 375 -8.44 7.61 -15.56
N ALA A 376 -7.39 7.96 -16.29
CA ALA A 376 -7.34 7.78 -17.75
C ALA A 376 -6.88 6.38 -18.18
N TYR A 377 -6.04 5.71 -17.40
CA TYR A 377 -5.43 4.43 -17.77
C TYR A 377 -6.36 3.23 -17.52
N ASN A 378 -7.27 3.33 -16.54
CA ASN A 378 -8.23 2.27 -16.22
C ASN A 378 -9.39 2.16 -17.22
N ALA A 379 -9.74 3.25 -17.92
CA ALA A 379 -10.85 3.24 -18.89
C ALA A 379 -10.55 2.33 -20.09
N ALA A 380 -9.30 2.35 -20.58
CA ALA A 380 -8.88 1.57 -21.74
C ALA A 380 -8.85 0.05 -21.50
N ALA A 381 -8.53 -0.41 -20.28
CA ALA A 381 -8.49 -1.84 -19.93
C ALA A 381 -9.89 -2.49 -19.89
N PHE A 382 -10.95 -1.69 -19.76
CA PHE A 382 -12.34 -2.16 -19.67
C PHE A 382 -13.25 -1.62 -20.80
N GLY A 383 -12.66 -1.09 -21.88
CA GLY A 383 -13.42 -0.61 -23.05
C GLY A 383 -14.23 0.68 -22.81
N LEU A 384 -13.91 1.45 -21.78
CA LEU A 384 -14.50 2.75 -21.48
C LEU A 384 -13.69 3.86 -22.17
N GLN A 385 -14.39 4.89 -22.68
CA GLN A 385 -13.72 6.07 -23.27
C GLN A 385 -12.96 6.84 -22.18
N PRO A 386 -11.63 7.06 -22.33
CA PRO A 386 -10.88 7.87 -21.38
C PRO A 386 -11.36 9.33 -21.41
N PRO A 387 -11.32 10.06 -20.28
CA PRO A 387 -11.57 11.50 -20.30
C PRO A 387 -10.52 12.23 -21.13
N ASP A 388 -10.94 13.28 -21.85
CA ASP A 388 -10.06 14.10 -22.69
C ASP A 388 -8.97 14.80 -21.85
N LEU A 389 -7.72 14.36 -22.05
CA LEU A 389 -6.51 14.86 -21.38
C LEU A 389 -5.82 16.03 -22.11
N SER A 390 -6.45 16.62 -23.14
CA SER A 390 -5.89 17.75 -23.90
C SER A 390 -5.72 19.05 -23.09
N ARG A 391 -6.18 19.09 -21.83
CA ARG A 391 -5.89 20.16 -20.87
C ARG A 391 -4.84 19.66 -19.87
N GLY A 392 -3.62 20.13 -20.06
CA GLY A 392 -2.40 19.67 -19.38
C GLY A 392 -2.44 19.57 -17.85
N VAL A 393 -1.52 18.74 -17.36
CA VAL A 393 -1.39 18.16 -16.01
C VAL A 393 -0.76 19.10 -14.97
N PHE A 394 -0.39 20.32 -15.33
CA PHE A 394 -0.03 21.37 -14.38
C PHE A 394 -0.65 22.67 -14.85
N ASN A 395 -1.66 23.15 -14.12
CA ASN A 395 -1.97 24.57 -14.07
C ASN A 395 -2.16 24.90 -12.59
N HIS A 396 -1.21 25.66 -12.07
CA HIS A 396 -1.40 26.39 -10.82
C HIS A 396 -2.42 27.50 -11.10
N ASP A 397 -3.60 27.35 -10.51
CA ASP A 397 -4.49 28.46 -10.17
C ASP A 397 -5.05 28.21 -8.76
#